data_AF-A0AAD5HAB5-F1
#
_entry.id   AF-A0AAD5HAB5-F1
#
_cell.length_a   1.000
_cell.length_b   1.000
_cell.length_c   1.000
_cell.angle_alpha   90.00
_cell.angle_beta   90.00
_cell.angle_gamma   90.00
#
_symmetry.space_group_name_H-M   'P 1'
#
loop_
_entity.id
_entity.type
_entity.pdbx_description
1 polymer ?
#
loop_
_entity_poly.entity_id
_entity_poly.type
_entity_poly.pdbx_seq_one_letter_code
_entity_poly.pdbx_strand_id
1 'polypeptide(L)'
;MSFISRAVGKSSFNALRVQRANYNFLAKAVAKPLGVQTSLKVRNYATETHSTGEIRSVIGAVVDVQFEQDTLPAILNALEVQDSAGGRLVLEVAQHLGENTVRTIAMDGTEGLVRGQKVVDTGAPITIPVGKEVLGRIINVIGEPIDERGPIKAKKFLPIHAEAPEFVDQSPTPEILETGIKVVDLLAPYARGGKIGLFGGAGVGKTVLIQELINNIAK
;
A
#
# COMPACT_ATOMS: atom_id res chain seq x y z
N MET A 1 33.04 -41.68 66.03
CA MET A 1 31.82 -41.74 65.20
C MET A 1 31.37 -40.30 64.97
N SER A 2 31.73 -39.73 63.82
CA SER A 2 30.89 -39.72 62.60
C SER A 2 29.86 -38.59 62.67
N PHE A 3 30.23 -37.38 62.21
CA PHE A 3 30.01 -36.86 60.84
C PHE A 3 28.58 -36.31 60.63
N ILE A 4 28.52 -35.08 60.09
CA ILE A 4 27.37 -34.35 59.52
C ILE A 4 26.59 -33.43 60.50
N SER A 5 27.14 -32.23 60.73
CA SER A 5 26.35 -31.03 61.02
C SER A 5 26.96 -29.84 60.27
N ARG A 6 26.50 -29.60 59.03
CA ARG A 6 26.63 -28.36 58.23
C ARG A 6 26.11 -28.56 56.81
N ALA A 7 24.79 -28.59 56.59
CA ALA A 7 24.24 -28.56 55.22
C ALA A 7 22.75 -28.17 55.13
N VAL A 8 22.24 -27.19 55.88
CA VAL A 8 20.82 -26.76 55.75
C VAL A 8 20.65 -25.28 55.38
N GLY A 9 21.72 -24.60 54.93
CA GLY A 9 21.68 -23.15 54.66
C GLY A 9 21.95 -22.68 53.23
N LYS A 10 22.23 -23.57 52.27
CA LYS A 10 22.70 -23.17 50.92
C LYS A 10 21.88 -23.69 49.73
N SER A 11 20.91 -24.58 49.92
CA SER A 11 20.08 -25.10 48.82
C SER A 11 18.89 -24.20 48.46
N SER A 12 18.37 -23.41 49.41
CA SER A 12 17.17 -22.57 49.19
C SER A 12 17.48 -21.22 48.52
N PHE A 13 18.72 -20.75 48.54
CA PHE A 13 19.14 -19.49 47.90
C PHE A 13 19.41 -19.65 46.38
N ASN A 14 19.86 -20.83 45.94
CA ASN A 14 20.12 -21.08 44.51
C ASN A 14 18.83 -21.35 43.71
N ALA A 15 17.80 -21.94 44.32
CA ALA A 15 16.52 -22.19 43.65
C ALA A 15 15.77 -20.87 43.30
N LEU A 16 15.82 -19.88 44.21
CA LEU A 16 15.24 -18.54 43.98
C LEU A 16 16.01 -17.72 42.94
N ARG A 17 17.33 -17.94 42.81
CA ARG A 17 18.17 -17.27 41.80
C ARG A 17 17.94 -17.84 40.40
N VAL A 18 17.68 -19.15 40.29
CA VAL A 18 17.32 -19.81 39.03
C VAL A 18 15.89 -19.44 38.60
N GLN A 19 14.93 -19.34 39.52
CA GLN A 19 13.57 -18.85 39.21
C GLN A 19 13.56 -17.38 38.76
N ARG A 20 14.35 -16.49 39.39
CA ARG A 20 14.48 -15.09 38.95
C ARG A 20 15.21 -14.95 37.61
N ALA A 21 16.18 -15.81 37.31
CA ALA A 21 16.85 -15.84 36.01
C ALA A 21 15.88 -16.25 34.90
N ASN A 22 15.03 -17.26 35.15
CA ASN A 22 14.01 -17.69 34.19
C ASN A 22 12.89 -16.66 34.02
N TYR A 23 12.49 -15.94 35.08
CA TYR A 23 11.51 -14.85 34.96
C TYR A 23 12.06 -13.67 34.15
N ASN A 24 13.35 -13.32 34.31
CA ASN A 24 13.97 -12.26 33.52
C ASN A 24 14.26 -12.68 32.06
N PHE A 25 14.42 -13.97 31.79
CA PHE A 25 14.51 -14.50 30.42
C PHE A 25 13.15 -14.47 29.73
N LEU A 26 12.07 -14.82 30.43
CA LEU A 26 10.70 -14.75 29.92
C LEU A 26 10.16 -13.31 29.81
N ALA A 27 10.54 -12.41 30.73
CA ALA A 27 10.14 -10.99 30.67
C ALA A 27 10.87 -10.21 29.56
N LYS A 28 12.07 -10.63 29.14
CA LYS A 28 12.74 -10.09 27.94
C LYS A 28 12.13 -10.58 26.62
N ALA A 29 11.33 -11.65 26.65
CA ALA A 29 10.67 -12.20 25.46
C ALA A 29 9.31 -11.54 25.14
N VAL A 30 8.83 -10.60 25.97
CA VAL A 30 7.47 -10.02 25.86
C VAL A 30 7.45 -8.56 25.38
N ALA A 31 8.60 -7.99 24.98
CA ALA A 31 8.64 -6.60 24.49
C ALA A 31 9.50 -6.46 23.24
N LYS A 32 9.01 -6.96 22.12
CA LYS A 32 9.21 -6.27 20.84
C LYS A 32 7.83 -6.09 20.22
N PRO A 33 7.31 -4.85 20.07
CA PRO A 33 6.25 -4.66 19.12
C PRO A 33 6.78 -5.18 17.79
N LEU A 34 6.01 -6.04 17.13
CA LEU A 34 6.20 -6.40 15.72
C LEU A 34 5.97 -5.13 14.90
N GLY A 35 6.93 -4.21 14.99
CA GLY A 35 7.11 -3.16 14.03
C GLY A 35 7.56 -3.87 12.77
N VAL A 36 6.59 -4.24 11.93
CA VAL A 36 6.82 -4.42 10.51
C VAL A 36 7.31 -3.06 10.03
N GLN A 37 8.62 -2.82 10.16
CA GLN A 37 9.29 -1.78 9.43
C GLN A 37 9.39 -2.30 8.01
N THR A 38 8.27 -2.27 7.29
CA THR A 38 8.28 -2.34 5.84
C THR A 38 9.01 -1.06 5.41
N SER A 39 10.33 -1.16 5.31
CA SER A 39 11.12 -0.32 4.44
C SER A 39 10.54 -0.57 3.05
N LEU A 40 9.50 0.17 2.68
CA LEU A 40 9.06 0.25 1.30
C LEU A 40 10.30 0.68 0.53
N LYS A 41 10.95 -0.26 -0.17
CA LYS A 41 12.02 0.04 -1.10
C LYS A 41 11.39 0.96 -2.14
N VAL A 42 11.63 2.26 -1.99
CA VAL A 42 11.26 3.27 -2.98
C VAL A 42 11.97 2.83 -4.26
N ARG A 43 11.19 2.40 -5.26
CA ARG A 43 11.75 1.99 -6.55
C ARG A 43 12.51 3.17 -7.15
N ASN A 44 13.68 2.88 -7.75
CA ASN A 44 14.58 3.83 -8.42
C ASN A 44 14.07 4.29 -9.80
N TYR A 45 12.77 4.17 -10.13
CA TYR A 45 12.25 4.59 -11.45
C TYR A 45 11.87 6.07 -11.51
N ALA A 46 12.22 6.85 -10.49
CA ALA A 46 12.09 8.29 -10.56
C ALA A 46 13.17 8.85 -11.48
N THR A 47 12.76 9.40 -12.63
CA THR A 47 13.68 10.19 -13.45
C THR A 47 13.91 11.51 -12.71
N GLU A 48 15.17 11.85 -12.39
CA GLU A 48 15.49 13.09 -11.64
C GLU A 48 15.19 14.38 -12.42
N THR A 49 14.94 14.26 -13.73
CA THR A 49 14.74 15.40 -14.62
C THR A 49 13.27 15.55 -15.00
N HIS A 50 12.68 16.68 -14.64
CA HIS A 50 11.41 17.16 -15.18
C HIS A 50 11.56 17.42 -16.68
N SER A 51 11.24 16.42 -17.49
CA SER A 51 11.19 16.59 -18.95
C SER A 51 9.81 17.08 -19.35
N THR A 52 9.79 17.94 -20.36
CA THR A 52 8.56 18.41 -20.99
C THR A 52 8.38 17.71 -22.33
N GLY A 53 7.17 17.24 -22.58
CA GLY A 53 6.76 16.66 -23.85
C GLY A 53 5.54 17.36 -24.41
N GLU A 54 5.14 16.96 -25.59
CA GLU A 54 3.96 17.44 -26.29
C GLU A 54 3.07 16.27 -26.72
N ILE A 55 1.75 16.47 -26.69
CA ILE A 55 0.80 15.46 -27.16
C ILE A 55 0.94 15.29 -28.68
N ARG A 56 1.32 14.07 -29.11
CA ARG A 56 1.41 13.70 -30.53
C ARG A 56 0.10 13.15 -31.05
N SER A 57 -0.57 12.30 -30.27
CA SER A 57 -1.81 11.64 -30.68
C SER A 57 -2.72 11.35 -29.48
N VAL A 58 -4.04 11.31 -29.73
CA VAL A 58 -5.07 10.98 -28.72
C VAL A 58 -6.02 9.98 -29.37
N ILE A 59 -6.14 8.79 -28.79
CA ILE A 59 -7.00 7.69 -29.24
C ILE A 59 -7.79 7.18 -28.04
N GLY A 60 -8.98 7.75 -27.81
CA GLY A 60 -9.77 7.45 -26.61
C GLY A 60 -8.99 7.80 -25.35
N ALA A 61 -8.86 6.84 -24.42
CA ALA A 61 -8.08 7.01 -23.18
C ALA A 61 -6.55 6.90 -23.39
N VAL A 62 -6.10 6.53 -24.59
CA VAL A 62 -4.66 6.40 -24.90
C VAL A 62 -4.15 7.71 -25.47
N VAL A 63 -3.11 8.26 -24.87
CA VAL A 63 -2.46 9.50 -25.30
C VAL A 63 -0.99 9.21 -25.57
N ASP A 64 -0.53 9.49 -26.79
CA ASP A 64 0.88 9.39 -27.13
C ASP A 64 1.53 10.76 -26.92
N VAL A 65 2.59 10.81 -26.10
CA VAL A 65 3.33 12.03 -25.75
C VAL A 65 4.75 11.91 -26.29
N GLN A 66 5.20 12.91 -27.03
CA GLN A 66 6.54 12.98 -27.58
C GLN A 66 7.41 13.93 -26.74
N PHE A 67 8.60 13.50 -26.37
CA PHE A 67 9.57 14.29 -25.63
C PHE A 67 10.68 14.77 -26.57
N GLU A 68 11.16 15.99 -26.36
CA GLU A 68 12.24 16.56 -27.18
C GLU A 68 13.62 16.03 -26.79
N GLN A 69 13.77 15.62 -25.52
CA GLN A 69 15.04 15.16 -24.95
C GLN A 69 15.18 13.64 -25.06
N ASP A 70 16.42 13.15 -25.11
CA ASP A 70 16.74 11.71 -25.08
C ASP A 70 16.43 11.04 -23.73
N THR A 71 15.97 11.81 -22.74
CA THR A 71 15.53 11.33 -21.43
C THR A 71 14.02 11.16 -21.41
N LEU A 72 13.58 9.92 -21.65
CA LEU A 72 12.17 9.55 -21.55
C LEU A 72 11.77 9.27 -20.09
N PRO A 73 10.56 9.65 -19.68
CA PRO A 73 10.00 9.25 -18.40
C PRO A 73 9.96 7.72 -18.26
N ALA A 74 10.18 7.22 -17.05
CA ALA A 74 10.10 5.79 -16.80
C ALA A 74 8.67 5.27 -17.01
N ILE A 75 8.55 3.97 -17.31
CA ILE A 75 7.25 3.30 -17.31
C ILE A 75 6.66 3.38 -15.90
N LEU A 76 5.35 3.63 -15.81
CA LEU A 76 4.57 3.89 -14.61
C LEU A 76 4.72 5.30 -14.02
N ASN A 77 5.52 6.19 -14.61
CA ASN A 77 5.55 7.59 -14.18
C ASN A 77 4.25 8.31 -14.54
N ALA A 78 3.87 9.25 -13.69
CA ALA A 78 2.76 10.17 -13.92
C ALA A 78 3.25 11.38 -14.70
N LEU A 79 2.48 11.78 -15.70
CA LEU A 79 2.65 13.01 -16.46
C LEU A 79 1.43 13.90 -16.25
N GLU A 80 1.65 15.22 -16.18
CA GLU A 80 0.57 16.20 -16.03
C GLU A 80 0.43 17.06 -17.27
N VAL A 81 -0.78 17.06 -17.84
CA VAL A 81 -1.12 17.91 -18.98
C VAL A 81 -1.32 19.34 -18.50
N GLN A 82 -0.60 20.28 -19.11
CA GLN A 82 -0.72 21.70 -18.80
C GLN A 82 -1.95 22.29 -19.49
N ASP A 83 -2.62 23.25 -18.82
CA ASP A 83 -3.77 23.99 -19.35
C ASP A 83 -4.94 23.11 -19.82
N SER A 84 -5.18 21.99 -19.14
CA SER A 84 -6.35 21.15 -19.41
C SER A 84 -7.65 21.87 -18.99
N ALA A 85 -8.60 21.98 -19.92
CA ALA A 85 -9.85 22.71 -19.73
C ALA A 85 -10.76 22.13 -18.63
N GLY A 86 -10.59 20.84 -18.30
CA GLY A 86 -11.38 20.10 -17.31
C GLY A 86 -10.78 20.06 -15.91
N GLY A 87 -9.67 20.75 -15.66
CA GLY A 87 -8.90 20.64 -14.42
C GLY A 87 -7.66 19.76 -14.58
N ARG A 88 -7.14 19.22 -13.47
CA ARG A 88 -5.89 18.47 -13.47
C ARG A 88 -6.06 17.12 -14.17
N LEU A 89 -5.44 16.95 -15.32
CA LEU A 89 -5.39 15.68 -16.04
C LEU A 89 -4.03 15.02 -15.86
N VAL A 90 -4.05 13.80 -15.32
CA VAL A 90 -2.87 12.96 -15.14
C VAL A 90 -2.89 11.82 -16.15
N LEU A 91 -1.74 11.58 -16.76
CA LEU A 91 -1.48 10.47 -17.67
C LEU A 91 -0.45 9.53 -17.01
N GLU A 92 -0.63 8.21 -17.12
CA GLU A 92 0.37 7.25 -16.66
C GLU A 92 1.10 6.65 -17.87
N VAL A 93 2.44 6.65 -17.85
CA VAL A 93 3.25 6.02 -18.90
C VAL A 93 3.10 4.51 -18.87
N ALA A 94 2.54 3.92 -19.92
CA ALA A 94 2.35 2.48 -20.03
C ALA A 94 3.49 1.77 -20.78
N GLN A 95 4.04 2.42 -21.82
CA GLN A 95 5.10 1.84 -22.64
C GLN A 95 5.87 2.91 -23.43
N HIS A 96 7.08 2.59 -23.87
CA HIS A 96 7.86 3.40 -24.80
C HIS A 96 7.65 2.88 -26.22
N LEU A 97 7.32 3.76 -27.17
CA LEU A 97 7.06 3.40 -28.57
C LEU A 97 8.31 3.54 -29.47
N GLY A 98 9.32 4.28 -29.00
CA GLY A 98 10.45 4.74 -29.82
C GLY A 98 10.24 6.17 -30.33
N GLU A 99 11.20 6.72 -31.08
CA GLU A 99 11.17 8.12 -31.56
C GLU A 99 10.89 9.15 -30.46
N ASN A 100 11.47 8.94 -29.27
CA ASN A 100 11.23 9.74 -28.07
C ASN A 100 9.72 9.89 -27.73
N THR A 101 8.91 8.90 -28.11
CA THR A 101 7.47 8.87 -27.85
C THR A 101 7.13 7.82 -26.82
N VAL A 102 6.32 8.20 -25.84
CA VAL A 102 5.74 7.30 -24.84
C VAL A 102 4.25 7.21 -25.04
N ARG A 103 3.70 6.02 -24.82
CA ARG A 103 2.25 5.81 -24.78
C ARG A 103 1.79 5.84 -23.35
N THR A 104 0.77 6.66 -23.11
CA THR A 104 0.21 6.90 -21.80
C THR A 104 -1.27 6.54 -21.76
N ILE A 105 -1.77 6.29 -20.55
CA ILE A 105 -3.19 6.07 -20.28
C ILE A 105 -3.68 7.24 -19.44
N ALA A 106 -4.73 7.90 -19.88
CA ALA A 106 -5.36 8.99 -19.16
C ALA A 106 -6.16 8.47 -17.96
N MET A 107 -6.00 9.13 -16.81
CA MET A 107 -6.74 8.80 -15.58
C MET A 107 -8.12 9.44 -15.51
N ASP A 108 -8.41 10.36 -16.42
CA ASP A 108 -9.70 11.03 -16.57
C ASP A 108 -10.03 11.22 -18.07
N GLY A 109 -11.16 11.86 -18.37
CA GLY A 109 -11.60 12.19 -19.73
C GLY A 109 -10.53 12.92 -20.55
N THR A 110 -10.39 12.54 -21.82
CA THR A 110 -9.44 13.14 -22.77
C THR A 110 -10.10 14.16 -23.70
N GLU A 111 -11.36 14.54 -23.42
CA GLU A 111 -12.07 15.55 -24.19
C GLU A 111 -11.37 16.90 -24.11
N GLY A 112 -11.21 17.56 -25.25
CA GLY A 112 -10.58 18.88 -25.33
C GLY A 112 -9.05 18.85 -25.36
N LEU A 113 -8.41 17.68 -25.30
CA LEU A 113 -6.97 17.57 -25.55
C LEU A 113 -6.64 17.89 -27.00
N VAL A 114 -5.56 18.66 -27.18
CA VAL A 114 -5.10 19.10 -28.49
C VAL A 114 -3.66 18.64 -28.70
N ARG A 115 -3.32 18.29 -29.96
CA ARG A 115 -1.94 17.97 -30.31
C ARG A 115 -1.05 19.20 -30.13
N GLY A 116 0.20 18.97 -29.69
CA GLY A 116 1.14 20.03 -29.32
C GLY A 116 0.93 20.58 -27.91
N GLN A 117 -0.11 20.12 -27.19
CA GLN A 117 -0.31 20.55 -25.80
C GLN A 117 0.83 20.04 -24.92
N LYS A 118 1.31 20.90 -24.03
CA LYS A 118 2.45 20.60 -23.18
C LYS A 118 2.07 19.61 -22.07
N VAL A 119 2.98 18.68 -21.83
CA VAL A 119 2.89 17.64 -20.81
C VAL A 119 4.17 17.67 -19.99
N VAL A 120 4.06 17.61 -18.67
CA VAL A 120 5.19 17.68 -17.75
C VAL A 120 5.35 16.33 -17.05
N ASP A 121 6.57 15.77 -17.06
CA ASP A 121 6.89 14.61 -16.22
C ASP A 121 6.97 15.02 -14.74
N THR A 122 6.20 14.33 -13.90
CA THR A 122 6.26 14.52 -12.45
C THR A 122 7.51 13.88 -11.84
N GLY A 123 8.19 13.00 -12.58
CA GLY A 123 9.37 12.27 -12.15
C GLY A 123 9.05 11.13 -11.17
N ALA A 124 7.77 10.85 -10.90
CA ALA A 124 7.35 9.78 -10.01
C ALA A 124 6.06 9.11 -10.52
N PRO A 125 5.75 7.89 -10.09
CA PRO A 125 4.42 7.31 -10.29
C PRO A 125 3.33 8.13 -9.60
N ILE A 126 2.07 7.87 -9.95
CA ILE A 126 0.93 8.49 -9.26
C ILE A 126 1.04 8.21 -7.75
N THR A 127 1.11 9.28 -6.96
CA THR A 127 1.20 9.21 -5.49
C THR A 127 -0.12 9.59 -4.84
N ILE A 128 -0.59 8.77 -3.91
CA ILE A 128 -1.84 8.99 -3.19
C ILE A 128 -1.61 9.28 -1.70
N PRO A 129 -2.48 10.06 -1.04
CA PRO A 129 -2.40 10.27 0.40
C PRO A 129 -2.66 8.95 1.15
N VAL A 130 -1.87 8.70 2.19
CA VAL A 130 -2.04 7.53 3.06
C VAL A 130 -2.00 7.92 4.52
N GLY A 131 -2.62 7.11 5.38
CA GLY A 131 -2.64 7.31 6.82
C GLY A 131 -4.05 7.30 7.39
N LYS A 132 -4.15 7.63 8.69
CA LYS A 132 -5.43 7.68 9.40
C LYS A 132 -6.29 8.84 8.91
N GLU A 133 -5.67 9.85 8.33
CA GLU A 133 -6.30 11.06 7.80
C GLU A 133 -7.22 10.80 6.59
N VAL A 134 -7.05 9.65 5.92
CA VAL A 134 -7.84 9.22 4.75
C VAL A 134 -9.07 8.41 5.17
N LEU A 135 -9.14 7.92 6.42
CA LEU A 135 -10.26 7.08 6.88
C LEU A 135 -11.59 7.83 6.79
N GLY A 136 -12.58 7.21 6.16
CA GLY A 136 -13.91 7.79 5.96
C GLY A 136 -13.99 8.92 4.94
N ARG A 137 -12.92 9.12 4.14
CA ARG A 137 -12.90 10.00 2.96
C ARG A 137 -13.15 9.17 1.69
N ILE A 138 -13.66 9.81 0.65
CA ILE A 138 -13.73 9.21 -0.70
C ILE A 138 -12.68 9.89 -1.57
N ILE A 139 -11.74 9.10 -2.10
CA ILE A 139 -10.67 9.57 -2.98
C ILE A 139 -10.76 8.93 -4.35
N ASN A 140 -10.35 9.65 -5.39
CA ASN A 140 -10.21 9.13 -6.75
C ASN A 140 -8.85 8.44 -6.96
N VAL A 141 -8.61 7.95 -8.18
CA VAL A 141 -7.39 7.21 -8.55
C VAL A 141 -6.10 8.03 -8.43
N ILE A 142 -6.18 9.36 -8.62
CA ILE A 142 -5.04 10.28 -8.46
C ILE A 142 -4.87 10.81 -7.03
N GLY A 143 -5.68 10.32 -6.08
CA GLY A 143 -5.57 10.65 -4.65
C GLY A 143 -6.29 11.92 -4.22
N GLU A 144 -7.13 12.51 -5.08
CA GLU A 144 -7.90 13.71 -4.76
C GLU A 144 -9.24 13.37 -4.09
N PRO A 145 -9.67 14.15 -3.10
CA PRO A 145 -10.95 13.94 -2.43
C PRO A 145 -12.13 14.34 -3.33
N ILE A 146 -13.10 13.44 -3.48
CA ILE A 146 -14.33 13.67 -4.25
C ILE A 146 -15.60 13.71 -3.36
N ASP A 147 -15.40 13.83 -2.05
CA ASP A 147 -16.48 13.81 -1.05
C ASP A 147 -16.94 15.20 -0.60
N GLU A 148 -16.51 16.27 -1.27
CA GLU A 148 -16.85 17.68 -0.96
C GLU A 148 -16.50 18.15 0.46
N ARG A 149 -15.68 17.39 1.20
CA ARG A 149 -15.30 17.69 2.60
C ARG A 149 -13.97 18.46 2.73
N GLY A 150 -13.57 19.15 1.66
CA GLY A 150 -12.31 19.90 1.58
C GLY A 150 -11.06 19.02 1.44
N PRO A 151 -9.85 19.59 1.51
CA PRO A 151 -8.60 18.85 1.26
C PRO A 151 -8.26 17.85 2.37
N ILE A 152 -7.60 16.75 2.01
CA ILE A 152 -7.06 15.77 2.97
C ILE A 152 -5.69 16.25 3.45
N LYS A 153 -5.55 16.51 4.74
CA LYS A 153 -4.27 16.91 5.36
C LYS A 153 -3.40 15.67 5.68
N ALA A 154 -3.01 14.92 4.65
CA ALA A 154 -2.18 13.73 4.82
C ALA A 154 -0.72 14.09 5.13
N LYS A 155 -0.08 13.31 6.00
CA LYS A 155 1.34 13.49 6.36
C LYS A 155 2.29 12.72 5.43
N LYS A 156 1.75 11.71 4.74
CA LYS A 156 2.52 10.77 3.92
C LYS A 156 1.77 10.53 2.61
N PHE A 157 2.54 10.45 1.53
CA PHE A 157 2.08 10.05 0.22
C PHE A 157 2.88 8.83 -0.22
N LEU A 158 2.21 7.86 -0.83
CA LEU A 158 2.86 6.65 -1.34
C LEU A 158 2.47 6.43 -2.81
N PRO A 159 3.39 5.90 -3.64
CA PRO A 159 3.07 5.54 -5.02
C PRO A 159 2.08 4.37 -5.08
N ILE A 160 1.18 4.38 -6.07
CA ILE A 160 0.23 3.28 -6.30
C ILE A 160 0.93 1.99 -6.78
N HIS A 161 2.10 2.14 -7.41
CA HIS A 161 2.91 1.05 -7.91
C HIS A 161 3.99 0.66 -6.91
N ALA A 162 3.75 -0.42 -6.16
CA ALA A 162 4.71 -0.99 -5.22
C ALA A 162 5.13 -2.40 -5.65
N GLU A 163 6.37 -2.78 -5.32
CA GLU A 163 6.79 -4.18 -5.44
C GLU A 163 6.00 -5.06 -4.47
N ALA A 164 5.82 -6.32 -4.86
CA ALA A 164 5.32 -7.32 -3.93
C ALA A 164 6.32 -7.54 -2.78
N PRO A 165 5.85 -7.94 -1.58
CA PRO A 165 6.74 -8.30 -0.47
C PRO A 165 7.70 -9.43 -0.88
N GLU A 166 8.97 -9.30 -0.48
CA GLU A 166 9.99 -10.31 -0.76
C GLU A 166 9.67 -11.63 -0.05
N PHE A 167 10.18 -12.74 -0.58
CA PHE A 167 9.94 -14.07 -0.01
C PHE A 167 10.34 -14.17 1.47
N VAL A 168 11.39 -13.46 1.88
CA VAL A 168 11.86 -13.41 3.28
C VAL A 168 10.90 -12.73 4.25
N ASP A 169 10.03 -11.85 3.74
CA ASP A 169 9.02 -11.13 4.52
C ASP A 169 7.69 -11.88 4.58
N GLN A 170 7.55 -12.98 3.84
CA GLN A 170 6.32 -13.77 3.80
C GLN A 170 6.23 -14.69 5.02
N SER A 171 5.10 -14.62 5.73
CA SER A 171 4.82 -15.52 6.85
C SER A 171 4.31 -16.87 6.35
N PRO A 172 4.95 -18.00 6.69
CA PRO A 172 4.49 -19.33 6.29
C PRO A 172 3.36 -19.86 7.19
N THR A 173 3.10 -19.24 8.34
CA THR A 173 2.12 -19.74 9.31
C THR A 173 0.73 -19.24 8.96
N PRO A 174 -0.23 -20.13 8.63
CA PRO A 174 -1.61 -19.72 8.40
C PRO A 174 -2.24 -19.31 9.74
N GLU A 175 -2.65 -18.06 9.83
CA GLU A 175 -3.42 -17.53 10.95
C GLU A 175 -4.89 -17.36 10.53
N ILE A 176 -5.82 -17.71 11.41
CA ILE A 176 -7.25 -17.50 11.15
C ILE A 176 -7.63 -16.06 11.50
N LEU A 177 -8.41 -15.43 10.63
CA LEU A 177 -9.08 -14.16 10.87
C LEU A 177 -10.51 -14.47 11.31
N GLU A 178 -10.79 -14.28 12.59
CA GLU A 178 -12.14 -14.42 13.15
C GLU A 178 -13.03 -13.28 12.63
N THR A 179 -14.14 -13.64 11.97
CA THR A 179 -15.04 -12.66 11.35
C THR A 179 -16.26 -12.34 12.22
N GLY A 180 -16.59 -13.22 13.17
CA GLY A 180 -17.82 -13.16 13.97
C GLY A 180 -19.05 -13.68 13.21
N ILE A 181 -18.88 -14.15 11.98
CA ILE A 181 -19.94 -14.66 11.13
C ILE A 181 -19.89 -16.18 11.16
N LYS A 182 -20.82 -16.80 11.89
CA LYS A 182 -20.83 -18.25 12.15
C LYS A 182 -20.64 -19.12 10.90
N VAL A 183 -21.32 -18.79 9.81
CA VAL A 183 -21.23 -19.57 8.56
C VAL A 183 -19.84 -19.46 7.93
N VAL A 184 -19.19 -18.29 8.02
CA VAL A 184 -17.84 -18.07 7.51
C VAL A 184 -16.83 -18.75 8.41
N ASP A 185 -16.85 -18.46 9.71
CA ASP A 185 -15.87 -18.98 10.67
C ASP A 185 -15.92 -20.51 10.80
N LEU A 186 -17.09 -21.14 10.62
CA LEU A 186 -17.25 -22.59 10.72
C LEU A 186 -16.94 -23.33 9.41
N LEU A 187 -17.47 -22.87 8.27
CA LEU A 187 -17.42 -23.62 7.01
C LEU A 187 -16.28 -23.18 6.09
N ALA A 188 -15.92 -21.91 6.10
CA ALA A 188 -14.93 -21.33 5.20
C ALA A 188 -14.12 -20.24 5.92
N PRO A 189 -13.34 -20.60 6.96
CA PRO A 189 -12.62 -19.64 7.77
C PRO A 189 -11.63 -18.82 6.94
N TYR A 190 -11.57 -17.52 7.20
CA TYR A 190 -10.68 -16.62 6.48
C TYR A 190 -9.26 -16.70 7.04
N ALA A 191 -8.27 -16.79 6.16
CA ALA A 191 -6.87 -16.68 6.56
C ALA A 191 -6.43 -15.21 6.62
N ARG A 192 -5.73 -14.81 7.69
CA ARG A 192 -5.13 -13.48 7.81
C ARG A 192 -4.10 -13.27 6.70
N GLY A 193 -4.22 -12.16 5.97
CA GLY A 193 -3.38 -11.89 4.80
C GLY A 193 -3.76 -12.69 3.54
N GLY A 194 -4.81 -13.52 3.60
CA GLY A 194 -5.35 -14.25 2.46
C GLY A 194 -6.19 -13.37 1.53
N LYS A 195 -6.34 -13.81 0.27
CA LYS A 195 -7.24 -13.20 -0.71
C LYS A 195 -8.58 -13.96 -0.69
N ILE A 196 -9.67 -13.23 -0.51
CA ILE A 196 -11.02 -13.80 -0.40
C ILE A 196 -11.86 -13.31 -1.56
N GLY A 197 -12.53 -14.25 -2.25
CA GLY A 197 -13.50 -13.94 -3.31
C GLY A 197 -14.93 -14.02 -2.80
N LEU A 198 -15.72 -12.97 -3.03
CA LEU A 198 -17.15 -12.95 -2.71
C LEU A 198 -17.99 -13.11 -3.98
N PHE A 199 -18.38 -14.35 -4.28
CA PHE A 199 -19.14 -14.69 -5.48
C PHE A 199 -20.65 -14.69 -5.20
N GLY A 200 -21.44 -14.06 -6.08
CA GLY A 200 -22.90 -14.06 -5.97
C GLY A 200 -23.58 -13.10 -6.95
N GLY A 201 -24.88 -13.28 -7.16
CA GLY A 201 -25.70 -12.45 -8.06
C GLY A 201 -26.08 -11.07 -7.51
N ALA A 202 -26.98 -10.37 -8.20
CA ALA A 202 -27.59 -9.15 -7.67
C ALA A 202 -28.53 -9.48 -6.50
N GLY A 203 -28.60 -8.61 -5.49
CA GLY A 203 -29.54 -8.77 -4.37
C GLY A 203 -29.19 -9.82 -3.31
N VAL A 204 -28.10 -10.59 -3.47
CA VAL A 204 -27.72 -11.67 -2.53
C VAL A 204 -27.02 -11.19 -1.24
N GLY A 205 -27.03 -9.89 -0.95
CA GLY A 205 -26.48 -9.33 0.29
C GLY A 205 -24.96 -9.11 0.31
N LYS A 206 -24.26 -9.11 -0.84
CA LYS A 206 -22.79 -8.88 -0.89
C LYS A 206 -22.36 -7.60 -0.17
N THR A 207 -23.05 -6.49 -0.42
CA THR A 207 -22.75 -5.20 0.20
C THR A 207 -22.95 -5.23 1.72
N VAL A 208 -24.02 -5.86 2.19
CA VAL A 208 -24.32 -6.01 3.63
C VAL A 208 -23.24 -6.84 4.30
N LEU A 209 -22.77 -7.92 3.66
CA LEU A 209 -21.68 -8.74 4.18
C LEU A 209 -20.39 -7.94 4.34
N ILE A 210 -20.02 -7.11 3.34
CA ILE A 210 -18.82 -6.26 3.44
C ILE A 210 -18.95 -5.23 4.56
N GLN A 211 -20.11 -4.60 4.72
CA GLN A 211 -20.38 -3.67 5.81
C GLN A 211 -20.23 -4.35 7.18
N GLU A 212 -20.75 -5.57 7.31
CA GLU A 212 -20.66 -6.34 8.55
C GLU A 212 -19.23 -6.79 8.86
N LEU A 213 -18.47 -7.21 7.84
CA LEU A 213 -17.04 -7.53 8.00
C LEU A 213 -16.24 -6.30 8.47
N ILE A 214 -16.49 -5.12 7.90
CA ILE A 214 -15.85 -3.88 8.36
C ILE A 214 -16.20 -3.60 9.83
N ASN A 215 -17.48 -3.72 10.20
CA ASN A 215 -17.95 -3.49 11.57
C ASN A 215 -17.32 -4.44 12.60
N ASN A 216 -17.17 -5.73 12.27
CA ASN A 216 -16.64 -6.71 13.21
C ASN A 216 -15.11 -6.69 13.33
N ILE A 217 -14.40 -6.39 12.24
CA ILE A 217 -12.93 -6.31 12.23
C ILE A 217 -12.41 -4.98 12.80
N ALA A 218 -13.17 -3.88 12.66
CA ALA A 218 -12.75 -2.56 13.12
C ALA A 218 -13.03 -2.26 14.61
N LYS A 219 -13.68 -3.19 15.34
CA LYS A 219 -13.88 -3.10 16.79
C LYS A 219 -12.61 -3.45 17.55
#